data_AF-H8ZQD8-F1
#
_entry.id   AF-H8ZQD8-F1
#
_cell.length_a   1.000
_cell.length_b   1.000
_cell.length_c   1.000
_cell.angle_alpha   90.00
_cell.angle_beta   90.00
_cell.angle_gamma   90.00
#
_symmetry.space_group_name_H-M   'P 1'
#
loop_
_entity.id
_entity.type
_entity.pdbx_description
1 polymer ?
#
loop_
_entity_poly.entity_id
_entity_poly.type
_entity_poly.pdbx_seq_one_letter_code
_entity_poly.pdbx_strand_id
1 'polypeptide(L)'
;NNTKQPVFSPQDIVECSEYSQGCEGGFPIPLGAKYAEDFGLVLESENPYKGNDGKCSTPTSAARYYSYQYVGGYYGACNEPLMKLALYENGPLAVGFEVLNDFMHY
;
A
#
# COMPACT_ATOMS: atom_id res chain seq x y z
N ASN A 1 21.69 -3.13 2.88
CA ASN A 1 22.22 -1.75 2.91
C ASN A 1 21.02 -0.81 2.83
N ASN A 2 20.54 -0.30 3.97
CA ASN A 2 19.31 0.51 4.09
C ASN A 2 19.57 2.00 3.78
N THR A 3 20.35 2.31 2.75
CA THR A 3 20.80 3.67 2.43
C THR A 3 19.71 4.54 1.84
N LYS A 4 18.63 3.95 1.31
CA LYS A 4 17.43 4.66 0.88
C LYS A 4 16.28 4.30 1.82
N GLN A 5 15.72 5.30 2.48
CA GLN A 5 14.56 5.17 3.36
C GLN A 5 13.46 6.14 2.88
N PRO A 6 12.87 5.88 1.69
CA PRO A 6 11.79 6.72 1.20
C PRO A 6 10.56 6.56 2.11
N VAL A 7 9.89 7.68 2.37
CA VAL A 7 8.55 7.70 2.97
C VAL A 7 7.57 7.95 1.84
N PHE A 8 6.65 7.02 1.60
CA PHE A 8 5.65 7.14 0.54
C PHE A 8 4.39 7.83 1.07
N SER A 9 3.70 8.55 0.18
CA SER A 9 2.47 9.28 0.51
C SER A 9 1.25 8.35 0.50
N PRO A 10 0.59 8.12 1.65
CA PRO A 10 -0.74 7.53 1.66
C PRO A 10 -1.82 8.51 1.17
N GLN A 11 -1.58 9.83 1.25
CA GLN A 11 -2.56 10.83 0.82
C GLN A 11 -2.76 10.86 -0.70
N ASP A 12 -1.71 10.59 -1.47
CA ASP A 12 -1.83 10.41 -2.92
C ASP A 12 -2.85 9.31 -3.24
N ILE A 13 -2.79 8.20 -2.51
CA ILE A 13 -3.75 7.11 -2.66
C ILE A 13 -5.16 7.59 -2.28
N VAL A 14 -5.33 8.23 -1.12
CA VAL A 14 -6.64 8.69 -0.63
C VAL A 14 -7.31 9.65 -1.61
N GLU A 15 -6.56 10.58 -2.21
CA GLU A 15 -7.14 11.65 -3.04
C GLU A 15 -7.15 11.34 -4.54
N CYS A 16 -6.22 10.51 -5.04
CA CYS A 16 -6.00 10.33 -6.48
C CYS A 16 -6.31 8.91 -6.98
N SER A 17 -6.41 7.91 -6.09
CA SER A 17 -6.64 6.53 -6.51
C SER A 17 -8.12 6.23 -6.72
N GLU A 18 -8.54 6.16 -7.99
CA GLU A 18 -9.87 5.65 -8.38
C GLU A 18 -10.06 4.15 -8.05
N TYR A 19 -8.99 3.46 -7.65
CA TYR A 19 -9.01 2.05 -7.26
C TYR A 19 -9.37 1.83 -5.78
N SER A 20 -9.63 2.91 -5.03
CA SER A 20 -10.09 2.88 -3.63
C SER A 20 -11.20 3.88 -3.37
N GLN A 21 -11.68 3.89 -2.12
CA GLN A 21 -12.76 4.74 -1.65
C GLN A 21 -12.26 5.79 -0.65
N GLY A 22 -10.98 6.20 -0.76
CA GLY A 22 -10.41 7.21 0.13
C GLY A 22 -10.46 6.77 1.60
N CYS A 23 -11.04 7.61 2.47
CA CYS A 23 -11.24 7.30 3.87
C CYS A 23 -12.32 6.24 4.16
N GLU A 24 -13.15 5.87 3.17
CA GLU A 24 -14.13 4.77 3.30
C GLU A 24 -13.50 3.39 3.07
N GLY A 25 -12.17 3.35 2.87
CA GLY A 25 -11.38 2.14 2.79
C GLY A 25 -10.97 1.77 1.38
N GLY A 26 -10.48 0.54 1.26
CA GLY A 26 -9.96 -0.01 0.01
C GLY A 26 -9.26 -1.33 0.27
N PHE A 27 -8.93 -2.04 -0.81
CA PHE A 27 -8.22 -3.30 -0.72
C PHE A 27 -6.74 -3.08 -1.03
N PRO A 28 -5.80 -3.72 -0.30
CA PRO A 28 -4.37 -3.65 -0.58
C PRO A 28 -3.98 -4.07 -1.99
N ILE A 29 -4.89 -4.72 -2.73
CA ILE A 29 -4.66 -5.26 -4.07
C ILE A 29 -4.89 -4.19 -5.13
N PRO A 30 -6.10 -3.63 -5.31
CA PRO A 30 -6.28 -2.42 -6.12
C PRO A 30 -5.28 -1.31 -5.79
N LEU A 31 -4.95 -1.13 -4.50
CA LEU A 31 -4.09 -0.04 -4.03
C LEU A 31 -2.59 -0.31 -4.13
N GLY A 32 -2.12 -1.40 -3.54
CA GLY A 32 -0.71 -1.75 -3.49
C GLY A 32 -0.22 -2.43 -4.76
N ALA A 33 -1.09 -3.16 -5.46
CA ALA A 33 -0.77 -3.80 -6.72
C ALA A 33 -1.02 -2.90 -7.90
N LYS A 34 -2.29 -2.63 -8.14
CA LYS A 34 -2.72 -2.16 -9.44
C LYS A 34 -2.50 -0.66 -9.59
N TYR A 35 -2.76 0.12 -8.55
CA TYR A 35 -2.48 1.55 -8.57
C TYR A 35 -0.97 1.81 -8.62
N ALA A 36 -0.18 1.09 -7.81
CA ALA A 36 1.27 1.20 -7.88
C ALA A 36 1.81 0.72 -9.24
N GLU A 37 1.22 -0.28 -9.88
CA GLU A 37 1.63 -0.76 -11.21
C GLU A 37 1.28 0.24 -12.31
N ASP A 38 0.04 0.72 -12.32
CA ASP A 38 -0.50 1.57 -13.37
C ASP A 38 -0.02 3.03 -13.23
N PHE A 39 0.10 3.52 -11.99
CA PHE A 39 0.39 4.93 -11.68
C PHE A 39 1.62 5.11 -10.79
N GLY A 40 2.05 4.12 -10.02
CA GLY A 40 3.16 4.25 -9.08
C GLY A 40 2.85 5.11 -7.85
N LEU A 41 3.70 4.96 -6.85
CA LEU A 41 3.62 5.63 -5.54
C LEU A 41 4.54 6.84 -5.52
N VAL A 42 4.08 7.94 -4.93
CA VAL A 42 4.89 9.16 -4.73
C VAL A 42 5.43 9.25 -3.32
N LEU A 43 6.43 10.11 -3.11
CA LEU A 43 6.97 10.38 -1.78
C LEU A 43 6.03 11.27 -0.96
N GLU A 44 6.10 11.15 0.36
CA GLU A 44 5.34 11.96 1.32
C GLU A 44 5.56 13.47 1.12
N SER A 45 6.75 13.88 0.65
CA SER A 45 7.04 15.28 0.33
C SER A 45 6.21 15.84 -0.83
N GLU A 46 5.67 15.00 -1.71
CA GLU A 46 4.87 15.41 -2.87
C GLU A 46 3.39 15.62 -2.52
N ASN A 47 2.86 14.84 -1.58
CA ASN A 47 1.50 15.00 -1.06
C ASN A 47 1.44 14.56 0.42
N PRO A 48 1.63 15.48 1.38
CA PRO A 48 1.65 15.13 2.80
C PRO A 48 0.30 14.61 3.32
N TYR A 49 0.34 13.74 4.32
CA TYR A 49 -0.87 13.15 4.90
C TYR A 49 -1.76 14.15 5.63
N LYS A 50 -3.06 14.11 5.31
CA LYS A 50 -4.10 15.00 5.85
C LYS A 50 -5.16 14.23 6.65
N GLY A 51 -5.33 12.94 6.37
CA GLY A 51 -6.30 12.08 7.07
C GLY A 51 -7.75 12.44 6.78
N ASN A 52 -8.04 12.96 5.60
CA ASN A 52 -9.38 13.23 5.11
C ASN A 52 -9.44 13.09 3.59
N ASP A 53 -10.65 12.92 3.07
CA ASP A 53 -10.91 12.95 1.64
C ASP A 53 -10.77 14.37 1.09
N GLY A 54 -10.10 14.47 -0.05
CA GLY A 54 -9.79 15.72 -0.71
C GLY A 54 -9.74 15.56 -2.23
N LYS A 55 -9.55 16.67 -2.93
CA LYS A 55 -9.25 16.62 -4.36
C LYS A 55 -7.81 16.18 -4.56
N CYS A 56 -7.55 15.34 -5.57
CA CYS A 56 -6.20 14.96 -5.96
C CYS A 56 -5.30 16.20 -6.13
N SER A 57 -4.30 16.29 -5.27
CA SER A 57 -3.39 17.45 -5.18
C SER A 57 -1.93 17.10 -5.52
N THR A 58 -1.64 15.83 -5.83
CA THR A 58 -0.30 15.37 -6.19
C THR A 58 0.17 15.96 -7.51
N PRO A 59 1.40 16.54 -7.58
CA PRO A 59 1.97 17.05 -8.83
C PRO A 59 2.12 15.95 -9.89
N THR A 60 1.79 16.26 -11.15
CA THR A 60 1.99 15.33 -12.27
C THR A 60 3.47 15.06 -12.58
N SER A 61 4.38 15.93 -12.12
CA SER A 61 5.83 15.78 -12.24
C SER A 61 6.47 14.92 -11.14
N ALA A 62 5.71 14.46 -10.15
CA ALA A 62 6.23 13.68 -9.04
C ALA A 62 6.84 12.35 -9.52
N ALA A 63 8.01 12.00 -8.98
CA ALA A 63 8.62 10.70 -9.24
C ALA A 63 7.74 9.58 -8.66
N ARG A 64 7.53 8.53 -9.46
CA ARG A 64 6.62 7.42 -9.14
C ARG A 64 7.40 6.11 -9.04
N TYR A 65 7.09 5.32 -8.02
CA TYR A 65 7.77 4.06 -7.67
C TYR A 65 6.79 2.89 -7.69
N TYR A 66 7.26 1.71 -8.08
CA TYR A 66 6.42 0.51 -8.14
C TYR A 66 7.13 -0.71 -7.54
N SER A 67 6.41 -1.49 -6.74
CA SER A 67 6.78 -2.85 -6.36
C SER A 67 5.57 -3.58 -5.80
N TYR A 68 5.17 -4.69 -6.43
CA TYR A 68 4.07 -5.51 -5.93
C TYR A 68 4.16 -6.97 -6.39
N GLN A 69 3.73 -7.89 -5.51
CA GLN A 69 3.36 -9.26 -5.86
C GLN A 69 2.48 -9.90 -4.77
N TYR A 70 1.55 -10.77 -5.18
CA TYR A 70 0.88 -11.67 -4.23
C TYR A 70 1.85 -12.73 -3.72
N VAL A 71 1.84 -13.00 -2.42
CA VAL A 71 2.48 -14.21 -1.88
C VAL A 71 1.77 -15.44 -2.46
N GLY A 72 2.52 -16.28 -3.17
CA GLY A 72 1.98 -17.42 -3.92
C GLY A 72 1.49 -17.08 -5.34
N GLY A 73 1.64 -15.83 -5.79
CA GLY A 73 1.44 -15.42 -7.17
C GLY A 73 0.03 -14.92 -7.52
N TYR A 74 -1.00 -15.31 -6.77
CA TYR A 74 -2.38 -14.86 -7.00
C TYR A 74 -3.24 -14.91 -5.72
N TYR A 75 -4.42 -14.30 -5.78
CA TYR A 75 -5.38 -14.31 -4.67
C TYR A 75 -5.86 -15.73 -4.34
N GLY A 76 -5.71 -16.15 -3.09
CA GLY A 76 -6.06 -17.49 -2.62
C GLY A 76 -4.89 -18.48 -2.58
N ALA A 77 -3.71 -18.12 -3.11
CA ALA A 77 -2.51 -18.95 -3.06
C ALA A 77 -1.67 -18.77 -1.78
N CYS A 78 -2.01 -17.80 -0.94
CA CYS A 78 -1.25 -17.42 0.25
C CYS A 78 -1.27 -18.55 1.30
N ASN A 79 -0.12 -18.86 1.89
CA ASN A 79 0.02 -19.82 2.98
C ASN A 79 1.23 -19.48 3.86
N GLU A 80 1.27 -20.02 5.09
CA GLU A 80 2.31 -19.72 6.08
C GLU A 80 3.74 -20.00 5.58
N PRO A 81 4.06 -21.16 4.95
CA PRO A 81 5.39 -21.40 4.39
C PRO A 81 5.84 -20.33 3.39
N LEU A 82 4.97 -19.95 2.45
CA LEU A 82 5.29 -18.93 1.45
C LEU A 82 5.39 -17.53 2.06
N MET A 83 4.59 -17.20 3.08
CA MET A 83 4.72 -15.94 3.81
C MET A 83 6.07 -15.84 4.53
N LYS A 84 6.51 -16.93 5.18
CA LYS A 84 7.82 -16.98 5.87
C LYS A 84 8.97 -16.82 4.89
N LEU A 85 8.88 -17.49 3.74
CA LEU A 85 9.87 -17.36 2.67
C LEU A 85 9.91 -15.93 2.12
N ALA A 86 8.75 -15.37 1.77
CA ALA A 86 8.65 -14.01 1.24
C ALA A 86 9.15 -12.96 2.24
N LEU A 87 8.86 -13.13 3.54
CA LEU A 87 9.34 -12.25 4.59
C LEU A 87 10.87 -12.30 4.72
N TYR A 88 11.46 -13.49 4.63
CA TYR A 88 12.91 -13.68 4.71
C TYR A 88 13.63 -13.13 3.49
N GLU A 89 13.12 -13.39 2.28
CA GLU A 89 13.77 -13.02 1.03
C GLU A 89 13.52 -11.55 0.63
N ASN A 90 12.30 -11.05 0.83
CA ASN A 90 11.85 -9.76 0.29
C ASN A 90 11.56 -8.71 1.37
N GLY A 91 11.48 -9.10 2.65
CA GLY A 91 11.19 -8.21 3.75
C GLY A 91 9.70 -8.10 4.10
N PRO A 92 9.29 -7.05 4.84
CA PRO A 92 7.93 -6.92 5.38
C PRO A 92 6.82 -7.05 4.34
N LEU A 93 5.70 -7.64 4.76
CA LEU A 93 4.53 -7.93 3.91
C LEU A 93 3.33 -7.11 4.37
N ALA A 94 2.54 -6.59 3.43
CA ALA A 94 1.20 -6.09 3.72
C ALA A 94 0.23 -7.27 3.90
N VAL A 95 -0.51 -7.30 5.00
CA VAL A 95 -1.50 -8.34 5.31
C VAL A 95 -2.81 -7.70 5.78
N GLY A 96 -3.93 -8.37 5.51
CA GLY A 96 -5.23 -8.04 6.07
C GLY A 96 -5.73 -9.20 6.93
N PHE A 97 -6.36 -8.89 8.06
CA PHE A 97 -6.98 -9.87 8.96
C PHE A 97 -8.24 -9.27 9.58
N GLU A 98 -9.09 -10.13 10.14
CA GLU A 98 -10.33 -9.71 10.79
C GLU A 98 -10.05 -9.21 12.21
N VAL A 99 -10.44 -7.97 12.48
CA VAL A 99 -10.32 -7.36 13.81
C VAL A 99 -11.58 -7.69 14.62
N LEU A 100 -11.41 -8.50 15.66
CA LEU A 100 -12.46 -8.85 16.62
C LEU A 100 -12.39 -7.93 17.85
N ASN A 101 -13.46 -7.90 18.65
CA ASN A 101 -13.57 -6.97 19.79
C ASN A 101 -12.49 -7.18 20.87
N ASP A 102 -12.01 -8.41 21.05
CA ASP A 102 -10.93 -8.74 21.97
C ASP A 102 -9.60 -8.13 21.51
N PHE A 103 -9.36 -8.02 20.20
CA PHE A 103 -8.16 -7.40 19.65
C PHE A 103 -8.02 -5.92 20.03
N MET A 104 -9.13 -5.20 20.24
CA MET A 104 -9.10 -3.82 20.73
C MET A 104 -8.54 -3.69 22.16
N HIS A 105 -8.44 -4.81 22.88
CA HIS A 105 -7.95 -4.91 24.25
C HIS A 105 -6.67 -5.77 24.36
N TYR A 106 -6.08 -6.15 23.23
CA TYR A 106 -4.81 -6.90 23.18
C TYR A 106 -3.66 -6.09 23.78
#